data_AF-A0A1V5VVK0-F1
#
_entry.id   AF-A0A1V5VVK0-F1
#
_cell.length_a   1.000
_cell.length_b   1.000
_cell.length_c   1.000
_cell.angle_alpha   90.00
_cell.angle_beta   90.00
_cell.angle_gamma   90.00
#
_symmetry.space_group_name_H-M   'P 1'
#
loop_
_entity.id
_entity.type
_entity.pdbx_description
1 polymer ?
#
loop_
_entity_poly.entity_id
_entity_poly.type
_entity_poly.pdbx_seq_one_letter_code
_entity_poly.pdbx_strand_id
1 'polypeptide(L)'
;MPLQDAIKFIQTATQNKDLRMVCYEGAEQGTLFQHIKKAGYAFSSFEFEDAIRMQLYTCKDEFDADNVKQFGLWFKQLMMTR
;
A
#
# COMPACT_ATOMS: atom_id res chain seq x y z
N MET A 1 -0.39 13.60 6.79
CA MET A 1 -0.98 14.11 5.53
C MET A 1 -1.27 12.88 4.68
N PRO A 2 -2.44 12.73 4.05
CA PRO A 2 -2.87 11.47 3.45
C PRO A 2 -1.85 10.83 2.49
N LEU A 3 -1.26 11.64 1.60
CA LEU A 3 -0.21 11.20 0.69
C LEU A 3 1.07 10.74 1.40
N GLN A 4 1.52 11.47 2.43
CA GLN A 4 2.68 11.07 3.22
C GLN A 4 2.43 9.78 4.00
N ASP A 5 1.20 9.57 4.47
CA ASP A 5 0.82 8.37 5.19
C ASP A 5 0.77 7.16 4.24
N ALA A 6 0.33 7.35 2.99
CA ALA A 6 0.43 6.34 1.93
C ALA A 6 1.90 5.98 1.59
N ILE A 7 2.78 6.98 1.46
CA ILE A 7 4.21 6.74 1.21
C ILE A 7 4.85 5.94 2.36
N LYS A 8 4.61 6.37 3.61
CA LYS A 8 5.10 5.65 4.81
C LYS A 8 4.54 4.24 4.89
N PHE A 9 3.27 4.06 4.55
CA PHE A 9 2.63 2.75 4.49
C PHE A 9 3.36 1.82 3.52
N ILE A 10 3.59 2.25 2.27
CA ILE A 10 4.29 1.43 1.27
C ILE A 10 5.69 1.04 1.76
N GLN A 11 6.47 2.01 2.27
CA GLN A 11 7.81 1.77 2.80
C GLN A 11 7.81 0.79 3.97
N THR A 12 6.80 0.85 4.84
CA THR A 12 6.73 -0.04 6.01
C THR A 12 6.22 -1.43 5.61
N ALA A 13 5.13 -1.51 4.84
CA ALA A 13 4.45 -2.76 4.49
C ALA A 13 5.25 -3.65 3.54
N THR A 14 6.19 -3.10 2.77
CA THR A 14 7.13 -3.89 1.96
C THR A 14 7.98 -4.84 2.82
N GLN A 15 8.34 -4.42 4.02
CA GLN A 15 9.21 -5.16 4.94
C GLN A 15 8.47 -5.73 6.15
N ASN A 16 7.32 -5.17 6.50
CA ASN A 16 6.55 -5.55 7.68
C ASN A 16 5.48 -6.60 7.33
N LYS A 17 5.74 -7.86 7.69
CA LYS A 17 4.81 -8.98 7.48
C LYS A 17 3.50 -8.81 8.25
N ASP A 18 3.55 -8.31 9.48
CA ASP A 18 2.35 -8.17 10.32
C ASP A 18 1.40 -7.11 9.75
N LEU A 19 1.95 -6.01 9.23
CA LEU A 19 1.15 -4.99 8.54
C LEU A 19 0.48 -5.55 7.28
N ARG A 20 1.14 -6.48 6.55
CA ARG A 20 0.50 -7.17 5.42
C ARG A 20 -0.61 -8.12 5.87
N MET A 21 -0.44 -8.83 6.98
CA MET A 21 -1.49 -9.68 7.57
C MET A 21 -2.74 -8.86 7.92
N VAL A 22 -2.57 -7.70 8.54
CA VAL A 22 -3.67 -6.76 8.82
C VAL A 22 -4.39 -6.34 7.52
N CYS A 23 -3.67 -6.16 6.42
CA CYS A 23 -4.27 -5.86 5.13
C CYS A 23 -5.04 -7.05 4.56
N TYR A 24 -4.52 -8.27 4.67
CA TYR A 24 -5.24 -9.48 4.23
C TYR A 24 -6.54 -9.69 5.00
N GLU A 25 -6.50 -9.62 6.33
CA GLU A 25 -7.69 -9.73 7.19
C GLU A 25 -8.72 -8.65 6.87
N GLY A 26 -8.26 -7.41 6.70
CA GLY A 26 -9.14 -6.30 6.32
C GLY A 26 -9.75 -6.50 4.93
N ALA A 27 -9.02 -7.05 3.97
CA ALA A 27 -9.53 -7.34 2.63
C ALA A 27 -10.61 -8.43 2.65
N GLU A 28 -10.38 -9.54 3.35
CA GLU A 28 -11.34 -10.64 3.50
C GLU A 28 -12.65 -10.17 4.15
N GLN A 29 -12.58 -9.20 5.06
CA GLN A 29 -13.74 -8.63 5.74
C GLN A 29 -14.38 -7.44 5.01
N GLY A 30 -13.87 -7.04 3.84
CA GLY A 30 -14.32 -5.84 3.13
C GLY A 30 -14.07 -4.52 3.89
N THR A 31 -13.16 -4.52 4.88
CA THR A 31 -12.85 -3.38 5.77
C THR A 31 -11.37 -2.97 5.72
N LEU A 32 -10.70 -3.21 4.58
CA LEU A 32 -9.27 -2.96 4.36
C LEU A 32 -8.80 -1.59 4.89
N PHE A 33 -9.42 -0.51 4.43
CA PHE A 33 -9.03 0.85 4.83
C PHE A 33 -9.28 1.14 6.32
N GLN A 34 -10.25 0.47 6.95
CA GLN A 34 -10.47 0.62 8.40
C GLN A 34 -9.33 -0.03 9.18
N HIS A 35 -8.86 -1.20 8.74
CA HIS A 35 -7.73 -1.91 9.34
C HIS A 35 -6.42 -1.13 9.17
N ILE A 36 -6.17 -0.60 7.97
CA ILE A 36 -5.01 0.28 7.70
C ILE A 36 -5.05 1.54 8.57
N LYS A 37 -6.24 2.14 8.74
CA LYS A 37 -6.44 3.28 9.64
C LYS A 37 -6.15 2.95 11.10
N LYS A 38 -6.59 1.79 11.58
CA LYS A 38 -6.27 1.30 12.94
C LYS A 38 -4.77 1.04 13.12
N ALA A 39 -4.08 0.62 12.07
CA ALA A 39 -2.63 0.45 12.05
C ALA A 39 -1.86 1.78 11.99
N GLY A 40 -2.55 2.93 11.98
CA GLY A 40 -1.95 4.27 12.06
C GLY A 40 -1.76 4.97 10.71
N TYR A 41 -2.26 4.42 9.61
CA TYR A 41 -2.14 5.02 8.28
C TYR A 41 -3.49 5.46 7.74
N ALA A 42 -3.64 6.73 7.40
CA ALA A 42 -4.90 7.29 6.92
C ALA A 42 -4.75 7.84 5.49
N PHE A 43 -5.19 7.04 4.51
CA PHE A 43 -5.19 7.40 3.09
C PHE A 43 -6.33 6.69 2.35
N SER A 44 -6.74 7.20 1.18
CA SER A 44 -7.68 6.52 0.28
C SER A 44 -6.94 5.80 -0.84
N SER A 45 -7.68 5.05 -1.66
CA SER A 45 -7.11 4.42 -2.86
C SER A 45 -6.45 5.43 -3.79
N PHE A 46 -6.96 6.66 -3.88
CA PHE A 46 -6.38 7.71 -4.72
C PHE A 46 -4.99 8.11 -4.24
N GLU A 47 -4.82 8.41 -2.95
CA GLU A 47 -3.49 8.78 -2.43
C GLU A 47 -2.51 7.60 -2.44
N PHE A 48 -3.00 6.37 -2.34
CA PHE A 48 -2.16 5.19 -2.53
C PHE A 48 -1.62 5.12 -3.97
N GLU A 49 -2.47 5.32 -4.97
CA GLU A 49 -2.04 5.31 -6.37
C GLU A 49 -1.05 6.44 -6.67
N ASP A 50 -1.30 7.64 -6.15
CA ASP A 50 -0.38 8.76 -6.28
C ASP A 50 0.97 8.47 -5.60
N ALA A 51 0.96 7.86 -4.41
CA ALA A 51 2.18 7.45 -3.72
C ALA A 51 2.99 6.41 -4.51
N ILE A 52 2.34 5.45 -5.15
CA ILE A 52 3.01 4.48 -6.04
C ILE A 52 3.64 5.20 -7.23
N ARG A 53 2.91 6.12 -7.89
CA ARG A 53 3.45 6.90 -9.03
C ARG A 53 4.66 7.73 -8.60
N MET A 54 4.58 8.40 -7.46
CA MET A 54 5.69 9.17 -6.90
C MET A 54 6.92 8.32 -6.64
N GLN A 55 6.76 7.11 -6.09
CA GLN A 55 7.89 6.21 -5.88
C GLN A 55 8.50 5.71 -7.20
N LEU A 56 7.67 5.45 -8.23
CA LEU A 56 8.19 5.07 -9.55
C LEU A 56 9.03 6.17 -10.18
N TYR A 57 8.67 7.44 -10.01
CA TYR A 57 9.47 8.57 -10.50
C TYR A 57 10.83 8.71 -9.81
N THR A 58 11.00 8.14 -8.61
CA THR A 58 12.25 8.23 -7.83
C THR A 58 13.11 6.97 -7.88
N CYS A 59 12.63 5.90 -8.54
CA CYS A 59 13.39 4.67 -8.74
C CYS A 59 14.64 4.93 -9.60
N LYS A 60 15.75 4.30 -9.24
CA LYS A 60 17.05 4.51 -9.91
C LYS A 60 17.28 3.53 -11.05
N ASP A 61 16.67 2.35 -10.97
CA ASP A 61 16.78 1.30 -11.97
C ASP A 61 15.44 0.55 -12.15
N GLU A 62 15.41 -0.34 -13.13
CA GLU A 62 14.23 -1.13 -13.47
C GLU A 62 13.84 -2.11 -12.36
N PHE A 63 14.82 -2.63 -11.60
CA PHE A 63 14.57 -3.59 -10.54
C PHE A 63 13.82 -2.94 -9.37
N ASP A 64 14.23 -1.75 -8.95
CA ASP A 64 13.52 -0.94 -7.96
C ASP A 64 12.10 -0.61 -8.44
N ALA A 65 11.96 -0.21 -9.71
CA ALA A 65 10.66 0.11 -10.28
C ALA A 65 9.73 -1.12 -10.29
N ASP A 66 10.25 -2.30 -10.61
CA ASP A 66 9.46 -3.54 -10.62
C ASP A 66 9.02 -3.96 -9.22
N ASN A 67 9.85 -3.75 -8.19
CA ASN A 67 9.44 -3.99 -6.80
C ASN A 67 8.26 -3.08 -6.40
N VAL A 68 8.31 -1.79 -6.76
CA VAL A 68 7.21 -0.84 -6.50
C VAL A 68 5.94 -1.23 -7.27
N LYS A 69 6.06 -1.63 -8.55
CA LYS A 69 4.92 -2.12 -9.34
C LYS A 69 4.29 -3.37 -8.73
N GLN A 70 5.11 -4.36 -8.35
CA GLN A 70 4.64 -5.59 -7.73
C GLN A 70 3.89 -5.30 -6.43
N PHE A 71 4.41 -4.39 -5.60
CA PHE A 71 3.72 -3.97 -4.38
C PHE A 71 2.39 -3.28 -4.68
N GLY A 72 2.35 -2.39 -5.68
CA GLY A 72 1.11 -1.75 -6.13
C GLY A 72 0.07 -2.76 -6.63
N LEU A 73 0.50 -3.78 -7.38
CA LEU A 73 -0.37 -4.86 -7.86
C LEU A 73 -0.92 -5.70 -6.71
N TRP A 74 -0.08 -6.07 -5.75
CA TRP A 74 -0.50 -6.79 -4.54
C TRP A 74 -1.62 -6.03 -3.82
N PHE A 75 -1.43 -4.74 -3.56
CA PHE A 75 -2.45 -3.95 -2.86
C PHE A 75 -3.74 -3.81 -3.68
N LYS A 76 -3.63 -3.67 -5.01
CA LYS A 76 -4.80 -3.66 -5.91
C LYS A 76 -5.59 -4.97 -5.85
N GLN A 77 -4.92 -6.11 -5.76
CA GLN A 77 -5.59 -7.41 -5.59
C GLN A 77 -6.40 -7.45 -4.29
N LEU A 78 -5.86 -6.91 -3.20
CA LEU A 78 -6.60 -6.83 -1.93
C LEU A 78 -7.87 -5.98 -2.05
N MET A 79 -7.81 -4.84 -2.75
CA MET A 79 -8.99 -4.00 -2.97
C MET A 79 -10.08 -4.65 -3.83
N MET A 80 -9.72 -5.64 -4.66
CA MET A 80 -10.66 -6.36 -5.52
C MET A 80 -11.26 -7.61 -4.88
N THR A 81 -10.71 -8.06 -3.75
CA THR A 81 -11.20 -9.22 -3.01
C THR A 81 -12.51 -8.81 -2.31
N ARG A 82 -13.59 -9.51 -2.62
CA ARG A 82 -14.96 -9.23 -2.13
C ARG A 82 -15.28 -10.04 -0.89
#